data_AF-A0A3P7IUV5-F1
#
_entry.id   AF-A0A3P7IUV5-F1
#
_cell.length_a   1.000
_cell.length_b   1.000
_cell.length_c   1.000
_cell.angle_alpha   90.00
_cell.angle_beta   90.00
_cell.angle_gamma   90.00
#
_symmetry.space_group_name_H-M   'P 1'
#
loop_
_entity.id
_entity.type
_entity.pdbx_description
1 polymer ?
#
loop_
_entity_poly.entity_id
_entity_poly.type
_entity_poly.pdbx_seq_one_letter_code
_entity_poly.pdbx_strand_id
1 'polypeptide(L)'
;MPVFLWWRQFECLSWPEDLLSMLCTVIHANDETSQRRRHTIARYINLSTALAWRDLSKKIRLRFPNVSNFIDAGLLTEKEFEILEKINVRSSSMRRIFRNRILKLIEIESSKGSPFPSSFRTHLDECETIRWMAPLHWVQQIMRKEEEEKKPTTSLYNNFMTELKLFRQSLRKLFCYDWVCVPLVYTQVCVSLSPIFIHSKYGYKFAIVPDKKTTIQTFL
;
A
#
# COMPACT_ATOMS: atom_id res chain seq x y z
N MET A 1 -14.26 1.56 -15.11
CA MET A 1 -13.22 0.57 -14.76
C MET A 1 -12.18 1.08 -13.76
N PRO A 2 -11.52 2.24 -13.92
CA PRO A 2 -10.55 2.73 -12.91
C PRO A 2 -11.22 3.13 -11.58
N VAL A 3 -12.43 3.71 -11.62
CA VAL A 3 -13.21 4.03 -10.41
C VAL A 3 -13.51 2.78 -9.58
N PHE A 4 -13.79 1.65 -10.22
CA PHE A 4 -14.07 0.38 -9.54
C PHE A 4 -12.82 -0.22 -8.88
N LEU A 5 -11.67 -0.20 -9.56
CA LEU A 5 -10.40 -0.64 -8.95
C LEU A 5 -9.98 0.26 -7.78
N TRP A 6 -10.10 1.58 -7.95
CA TRP A 6 -9.83 2.54 -6.89
C TRP A 6 -10.73 2.31 -5.68
N TRP A 7 -12.03 2.11 -5.91
CA TRP A 7 -12.98 1.79 -4.84
C TRP A 7 -12.62 0.48 -4.13
N ARG A 8 -12.27 -0.57 -4.87
CA ARG A 8 -11.82 -1.85 -4.26
C ARG A 8 -10.51 -1.74 -3.50
N GLN A 9 -9.60 -0.86 -3.91
CA GLN A 9 -8.37 -0.54 -3.16
C GLN A 9 -8.72 0.19 -1.87
N PHE A 10 -9.63 1.18 -1.94
CA PHE A 10 -10.12 1.92 -0.79
C PHE A 10 -10.84 1.01 0.23
N GLU A 11 -11.68 0.09 -0.23
CA GLU A 11 -12.34 -0.91 0.63
C GLU A 11 -11.36 -1.88 1.31
N CYS A 12 -10.13 -2.00 0.82
CA CYS A 12 -9.11 -2.83 1.45
C CYS A 12 -8.29 -2.06 2.50
N LEU A 13 -8.56 -0.77 2.70
CA LEU A 13 -7.97 0.00 3.78
C LEU A 13 -8.65 -0.38 5.10
N SER A 14 -8.10 -1.40 5.75
CA SER A 14 -8.50 -1.74 7.11
C SER A 14 -7.98 -0.69 8.07
N TRP A 15 -8.89 0.01 8.74
CA TRP A 15 -8.55 0.99 9.76
C TRP A 15 -8.18 0.26 11.06
N PRO A 16 -7.18 0.75 11.81
CA PRO A 16 -6.78 0.13 13.06
C PRO A 16 -7.82 0.30 14.17
N GLU A 17 -8.77 1.23 14.04
CA GLU A 17 -9.76 1.57 15.08
C GLU A 17 -10.62 0.39 15.52
N ASP A 18 -11.05 -0.47 14.59
CA ASP A 18 -11.87 -1.65 14.90
C ASP A 18 -11.11 -2.63 15.81
N LEU A 19 -9.82 -2.86 15.51
CA LEU A 19 -8.93 -3.68 16.35
C LEU A 19 -8.69 -3.06 17.71
N LEU A 20 -8.54 -1.73 17.78
CA LEU A 20 -8.30 -1.02 19.04
C LEU A 20 -9.55 -1.04 19.94
N SER A 21 -10.74 -0.95 19.36
CA SER A 21 -12.00 -1.06 20.09
C SER A 21 -12.15 -2.46 20.72
N MET A 22 -11.87 -3.52 19.94
CA MET A 22 -11.90 -4.90 20.46
C MET A 22 -10.78 -5.19 21.47
N LEU A 23 -9.62 -4.53 21.34
CA LEU A 23 -8.56 -4.67 22.33
C LEU A 23 -9.01 -4.21 23.72
N CYS A 24 -9.79 -3.13 23.80
CA CYS A 24 -10.33 -2.62 25.06
C CYS A 24 -11.33 -3.59 25.70
N THR A 25 -12.05 -4.40 24.92
CA THR A 25 -12.98 -5.42 25.44
C THR A 25 -12.26 -6.68 25.88
N VAL A 26 -11.16 -7.07 25.21
CA VAL A 26 -10.32 -8.21 25.60
C VAL A 26 -9.53 -7.91 26.89
N ILE A 27 -8.85 -6.76 26.96
CA ILE A 27 -8.11 -6.32 28.15
C ILE A 27 -8.93 -5.26 28.88
N HIS A 28 -9.91 -5.70 29.66
CA HIS A 28 -10.81 -4.82 30.41
C HIS A 28 -10.20 -4.27 31.72
N ALA A 29 -9.16 -4.90 32.26
CA ALA A 29 -8.57 -4.52 33.55
C ALA A 29 -7.96 -3.10 33.51
N ASN A 30 -8.21 -2.30 34.55
CA ASN A 30 -7.76 -0.90 34.61
C ASN A 30 -6.39 -0.72 35.30
N ASP A 31 -5.62 -1.82 35.43
CA ASP A 31 -4.27 -1.77 36.00
C ASP A 31 -3.32 -1.00 35.09
N GLU A 32 -2.30 -0.38 35.68
CA GLU A 32 -1.24 0.30 34.95
C GLU A 32 -0.52 -0.65 33.96
N THR A 33 -0.36 -1.93 34.34
CA THR A 33 0.21 -2.97 33.48
C THR A 33 -0.67 -3.27 32.27
N SER A 34 -1.98 -3.42 32.49
CA SER A 34 -2.99 -3.65 31.46
C SER A 34 -3.10 -2.45 30.51
N GLN A 35 -3.03 -1.22 31.04
CA GLN A 35 -3.01 0.01 30.25
C GLN A 35 -1.74 0.11 29.38
N ARG A 36 -0.56 -0.14 29.95
CA ARG A 36 0.70 -0.19 29.20
C ARG A 36 0.63 -1.20 28.06
N ARG A 37 0.03 -2.37 28.29
CA ARG A 37 -0.16 -3.40 27.25
C ARG A 37 -1.08 -2.93 26.13
N ARG A 38 -2.23 -2.33 26.45
CA ARG A 38 -3.13 -1.75 25.44
C ARG A 38 -2.41 -0.71 24.58
N HIS A 39 -1.69 0.23 25.19
CA HIS A 39 -0.91 1.24 24.46
C HIS A 39 0.20 0.62 23.61
N THR A 40 0.89 -0.41 24.11
CA THR A 40 1.94 -1.10 23.37
C THR A 40 1.39 -1.81 22.13
N ILE A 41 0.27 -2.52 22.27
CA ILE A 41 -0.41 -3.19 21.16
C ILE A 41 -0.93 -2.18 20.15
N ALA A 42 -1.55 -1.09 20.61
CA ALA A 42 -2.02 -0.02 19.74
C ALA A 42 -0.88 0.59 18.91
N ARG A 43 0.25 0.86 19.57
CA ARG A 43 1.46 1.35 18.90
C ARG A 43 1.98 0.37 17.87
N TYR A 44 1.99 -0.94 18.15
CA TYR A 44 2.44 -1.96 17.19
C TYR A 44 1.52 -2.11 15.97
N ILE A 45 0.20 -2.00 16.15
CA ILE A 45 -0.76 -1.97 15.04
C ILE A 45 -0.51 -0.73 14.17
N ASN A 46 -0.35 0.44 14.78
CA ASN A 46 -0.06 1.68 14.07
C ASN A 46 1.29 1.64 13.35
N LEU A 47 2.33 1.06 13.99
CA LEU A 47 3.65 0.86 13.41
C LEU A 47 3.59 -0.08 12.18
N SER A 48 2.88 -1.21 12.28
CA SER A 48 2.68 -2.12 11.15
C SER A 48 2.06 -1.40 9.96
N THR A 49 1.00 -0.64 10.23
CA THR A 49 0.27 0.15 9.25
C THR A 49 1.20 1.18 8.61
N ALA A 50 1.94 1.96 9.39
CA ALA A 50 2.86 2.98 8.90
C ALA A 50 4.00 2.40 8.04
N LEU A 51 4.56 1.25 8.44
CA LEU A 51 5.54 0.51 7.64
C LEU A 51 4.93 0.04 6.31
N ALA A 52 3.72 -0.51 6.34
CA ALA A 52 3.03 -0.94 5.13
C ALA A 52 2.78 0.24 4.18
N TRP A 53 2.30 1.37 4.70
CA TRP A 53 2.03 2.58 3.94
C TRP A 53 3.29 3.22 3.35
N ARG A 54 4.43 3.15 4.04
CA ARG A 54 5.73 3.61 3.52
C ARG A 54 6.17 2.79 2.29
N ASP A 55 5.88 1.50 2.30
CA ASP A 55 6.21 0.60 1.20
C ASP A 55 5.26 0.79 -0.01
N LEU A 56 4.03 1.27 0.22
CA LEU A 56 3.02 1.50 -0.83
C LEU A 56 3.03 2.92 -1.41
N SER A 57 3.21 3.95 -0.56
CA SER A 57 3.04 5.34 -0.94
C SER A 57 4.36 6.09 -1.00
N LYS A 58 4.71 6.59 -2.18
CA LYS A 58 5.89 7.43 -2.39
C LYS A 58 5.87 8.68 -1.49
N LYS A 59 4.69 9.27 -1.25
CA LYS A 59 4.55 10.44 -0.36
C LYS A 59 5.00 10.14 1.07
N ILE A 60 4.68 8.96 1.57
CA ILE A 60 5.04 8.53 2.93
C ILE A 60 6.52 8.13 2.99
N ARG A 61 7.04 7.51 1.92
CA ARG A 61 8.48 7.23 1.77
C ARG A 61 9.33 8.49 1.77
N LEU A 62 8.85 9.58 1.15
CA LEU A 62 9.53 10.87 1.20
C LEU A 62 9.51 11.50 2.59
N ARG A 63 8.41 11.33 3.34
CA ARG A 63 8.31 11.82 4.73
C ARG A 63 9.20 11.03 5.70
N PHE A 64 9.31 9.71 5.50
CA PHE A 64 10.13 8.82 6.31
C PHE A 64 11.09 8.01 5.41
N PRO A 65 12.21 8.62 4.97
CA PRO A 65 13.16 7.95 4.07
C PRO A 65 13.78 6.71 4.69
N ASN A 66 14.11 6.75 5.98
CA ASN A 66 14.70 5.64 6.72
C ASN A 66 13.73 5.07 7.76
N VAL A 67 13.90 3.80 8.11
CA VAL A 67 13.11 3.16 9.18
C VAL A 67 13.48 3.73 10.55
N SER A 68 14.71 4.22 10.72
CA SER A 68 15.15 4.93 11.92
C SER A 68 14.29 6.14 12.25
N ASN A 69 13.73 6.83 11.25
CA ASN A 69 12.88 8.00 11.48
C ASN A 69 11.56 7.64 12.20
N PHE A 70 11.18 6.36 12.27
CA PHE A 70 10.06 5.91 13.11
C PHE A 70 10.41 5.92 14.60
N ILE A 71 11.69 5.92 14.96
CA ILE A 71 12.18 6.14 16.33
C ILE A 71 11.91 7.60 16.72
N ASP A 72 12.30 8.54 15.86
CA ASP A 72 12.05 9.98 16.06
C ASP A 72 10.54 10.29 16.14
N ALA A 73 9.72 9.54 15.39
CA ALA A 73 8.27 9.65 15.45
C ALA A 73 7.62 9.03 16.72
N GLY A 74 8.41 8.39 17.59
CA GLY A 74 7.92 7.70 18.79
C GLY A 74 7.11 6.43 18.53
N LEU A 75 7.06 5.96 17.28
CA LEU A 75 6.35 4.74 16.89
C LEU A 75 7.14 3.47 17.20
N LEU A 76 8.47 3.59 17.26
CA LEU A 76 9.40 2.48 17.44
C LEU A 76 10.41 2.81 18.56
N THR A 77 10.76 1.85 19.41
CA THR A 77 11.90 2.01 20.32
C THR A 77 13.21 1.57 19.66
N GLU A 78 14.35 2.07 20.15
CA GLU A 78 15.68 1.64 19.68
C GLU A 78 15.87 0.12 19.79
N LYS A 79 15.43 -0.48 20.91
CA LYS A 79 15.50 -1.93 21.12
C LYS A 79 14.65 -2.70 20.10
N GLU A 80 13.45 -2.21 19.80
CA GLU A 80 12.57 -2.81 18.80
C GLU A 80 13.14 -2.69 17.39
N PHE A 81 13.82 -1.57 17.10
CA PHE A 81 14.52 -1.36 15.84
C PHE A 81 15.61 -2.41 15.59
N GLU A 82 16.47 -2.68 16.59
CA GLU A 82 17.50 -3.71 16.46
C GLU A 82 16.90 -5.10 16.17
N ILE A 83 15.78 -5.45 16.81
CA ILE A 83 15.08 -6.71 16.57
C ILE A 83 14.53 -6.75 15.14
N LEU A 84 13.95 -5.64 14.64
CA LEU A 84 13.46 -5.54 13.27
C LEU A 84 14.57 -5.71 12.24
N GLU A 85 15.75 -5.14 12.48
CA GLU A 85 16.90 -5.31 11.59
C GLU A 85 17.35 -6.77 11.53
N LYS A 86 17.46 -7.44 12.69
CA LYS A 86 17.81 -8.87 12.76
C LYS A 86 16.80 -9.73 11.98
N ILE A 87 15.50 -9.47 12.11
CA ILE A 87 14.43 -10.18 11.39
C ILE A 87 14.53 -9.92 9.88
N ASN A 88 14.88 -8.70 9.48
CA ASN A 88 14.99 -8.32 8.08
C ASN A 88 16.06 -9.14 7.35
N VAL A 89 17.24 -9.33 7.94
CA VAL A 89 18.34 -10.11 7.35
C VAL A 89 17.91 -11.54 7.03
N ARG A 90 17.18 -12.20 7.96
CA ARG A 90 16.77 -13.61 7.83
C ARG A 90 15.71 -13.85 6.74
N SER A 91 14.81 -12.90 6.52
CA SER A 91 13.69 -13.08 5.59
C SER A 91 14.09 -12.98 4.10
N SER A 92 15.36 -12.67 3.79
CA SER A 92 15.88 -12.39 2.44
C SER A 92 15.85 -13.59 1.49
N SER A 93 15.97 -14.79 2.04
CA SER A 93 16.13 -16.03 1.26
C SER A 93 14.85 -16.50 0.56
N MET A 94 13.68 -16.36 1.20
CA MET A 94 12.38 -16.75 0.63
C MET A 94 11.89 -15.76 -0.44
N ARG A 95 12.41 -14.52 -0.41
CA ARG A 95 12.14 -13.43 -1.35
C ARG A 95 12.80 -13.65 -2.71
N ARG A 96 13.99 -14.26 -2.74
CA ARG A 96 14.70 -14.62 -3.98
C ARG A 96 13.89 -15.61 -4.82
N ILE A 97 13.16 -16.54 -4.21
CA ILE A 97 12.34 -17.54 -4.93
C ILE A 97 11.13 -16.88 -5.61
N PHE A 98 10.46 -15.94 -4.94
CA PHE A 98 9.31 -15.23 -5.49
C PHE A 98 9.74 -14.20 -6.55
N ARG A 99 10.82 -13.45 -6.29
CA ARG A 99 11.47 -12.55 -7.26
C ARG A 99 11.91 -13.31 -8.52
N ASN A 100 12.54 -14.47 -8.36
CA ASN A 100 12.96 -15.30 -9.49
C ASN A 100 11.77 -15.89 -10.27
N ARG A 101 10.64 -16.18 -9.61
CA ARG A 101 9.40 -16.61 -10.29
C ARG A 101 8.76 -15.47 -11.08
N ILE A 102 8.72 -14.27 -10.54
CA ILE A 102 8.15 -13.09 -11.21
C ILE A 102 9.06 -12.61 -12.34
N LEU A 103 10.38 -12.56 -12.13
CA LEU A 103 11.35 -12.24 -13.19
C LEU A 103 11.24 -13.25 -14.35
N LYS A 104 11.00 -14.55 -14.06
CA LYS A 104 10.71 -15.54 -15.10
C LYS A 104 9.42 -15.23 -15.88
N LEU A 105 8.35 -14.80 -15.21
CA LEU A 105 7.10 -14.43 -15.88
C LEU A 105 7.26 -13.16 -16.72
N ILE A 106 8.09 -12.21 -16.26
CA ILE A 106 8.43 -10.98 -16.99
C ILE A 106 9.36 -11.27 -18.17
N GLU A 107 10.31 -12.20 -18.07
CA GLU A 107 11.12 -12.68 -19.21
C GLU A 107 10.24 -13.34 -20.28
N ILE A 108 9.22 -14.10 -19.85
CA ILE A 108 8.24 -14.69 -20.75
C ILE A 108 7.42 -13.61 -21.47
N GLU A 109 7.02 -12.52 -20.80
CA GLU A 109 6.32 -11.39 -21.44
C GLU A 109 7.25 -10.50 -22.28
N SER A 110 8.51 -10.32 -21.88
CA SER A 110 9.52 -9.56 -22.62
C SER A 110 9.88 -10.22 -23.96
N SER A 111 9.71 -11.54 -24.08
CA SER A 111 9.83 -12.25 -25.36
C SER A 111 8.78 -11.82 -26.40
N LYS A 112 7.72 -11.12 -25.99
CA LYS A 112 6.69 -10.53 -26.87
C LYS A 112 6.95 -9.08 -27.29
N GLY A 113 8.15 -8.53 -27.01
CA GLY A 113 8.70 -7.42 -27.80
C GLY A 113 8.58 -5.99 -27.26
N SER A 114 8.27 -5.75 -25.98
CA SER A 114 8.44 -4.42 -25.38
C SER A 114 9.41 -4.45 -24.18
N PRO A 115 10.54 -3.72 -24.21
CA PRO A 115 11.42 -3.60 -23.06
C PRO A 115 10.71 -2.83 -21.94
N PHE A 116 10.70 -3.38 -20.73
CA PHE A 116 10.17 -2.69 -19.56
C PHE A 116 11.07 -1.49 -19.19
N PRO A 117 10.50 -0.34 -18.80
CA PRO A 117 11.28 0.83 -18.42
C PRO A 117 12.12 0.58 -17.15
N SER A 118 13.37 1.04 -17.15
CA SER A 118 14.36 0.83 -16.08
C SER A 118 13.93 1.36 -14.71
N SER A 119 13.02 2.35 -14.69
CA SER A 119 12.41 2.92 -13.48
C SER A 119 11.52 1.94 -12.71
N PHE A 120 10.97 0.93 -13.39
CA PHE A 120 10.18 -0.14 -12.77
C PHE A 120 11.05 -1.09 -11.95
N ARG A 121 12.27 -1.36 -12.44
CA ARG A 121 13.25 -2.23 -11.77
C ARG A 121 13.78 -1.62 -10.47
N THR A 122 14.06 -0.32 -10.46
CA THR A 122 14.44 0.41 -9.23
C THR A 122 13.33 0.50 -8.19
N HIS A 123 12.06 0.59 -8.62
CA HIS A 123 10.93 0.57 -7.68
C HIS A 123 10.70 -0.80 -7.03
N LEU A 124 11.02 -1.88 -7.75
CA LEU A 124 10.96 -3.25 -7.24
C LEU A 124 12.06 -3.54 -6.21
N ASP A 125 13.22 -2.90 -6.34
CA ASP A 125 14.33 -3.04 -5.38
C ASP A 125 14.07 -2.26 -4.07
N GLU A 126 13.25 -1.21 -4.07
CA GLU A 126 12.86 -0.49 -2.85
C GLU A 126 11.74 -1.18 -2.04
N CYS A 127 10.90 -2.01 -2.67
CA CYS A 127 9.78 -2.72 -2.02
C CYS A 127 10.21 -3.99 -1.24
N GLU A 128 11.51 -4.18 -1.00
CA GLU A 128 12.10 -5.51 -0.73
C GLU A 128 11.94 -6.08 0.70
N THR A 129 11.18 -5.47 1.61
CA THR A 129 11.18 -5.92 3.01
C THR A 129 9.79 -6.00 3.62
N ILE A 130 9.33 -7.22 3.98
CA ILE A 130 8.09 -7.45 4.74
C ILE A 130 8.30 -7.06 6.23
N ARG A 131 8.81 -5.86 6.50
CA ARG A 131 9.04 -5.34 7.87
C ARG A 131 7.74 -5.12 8.60
N TRP A 132 6.71 -4.68 7.88
CA TRP A 132 5.38 -4.39 8.41
C TRP A 132 4.70 -5.59 9.09
N MET A 133 5.11 -6.83 8.78
CA MET A 133 4.54 -8.02 9.41
C MET A 133 5.06 -8.32 10.82
N ALA A 134 6.25 -7.83 11.16
CA ALA A 134 6.87 -8.14 12.44
C ALA A 134 6.10 -7.56 13.64
N PRO A 135 5.65 -6.28 13.62
CA PRO A 135 4.84 -5.75 14.72
C PRO A 135 3.52 -6.50 14.94
N LEU A 136 2.85 -6.97 13.87
CA LEU A 136 1.64 -7.80 14.00
C LEU A 136 1.94 -9.12 14.72
N HIS A 137 3.11 -9.72 14.47
CA HIS A 137 3.51 -10.92 15.18
C HIS A 137 3.79 -10.66 16.65
N TRP A 138 4.39 -9.51 17.00
CA TRP A 138 4.60 -9.11 18.40
C TRP A 138 3.26 -8.91 19.13
N VAL A 139 2.26 -8.34 18.47
CA VAL A 139 0.89 -8.27 19.04
C VAL A 139 0.36 -9.66 19.36
N GLN A 140 0.48 -10.61 18.42
CA GLN A 140 0.05 -12.00 18.66
C GLN A 140 0.79 -12.65 19.83
N GLN A 141 2.09 -12.34 20.00
CA GLN A 141 2.88 -12.85 21.13
C GLN A 141 2.41 -12.27 22.46
N ILE A 142 2.12 -10.96 22.52
CA ILE A 142 1.59 -10.33 23.73
C ILE A 142 0.22 -10.93 24.08
N MET A 143 -0.67 -11.09 23.10
CA MET A 143 -1.99 -11.67 23.32
C MET A 143 -1.95 -13.11 23.81
N ARG A 144 -1.01 -13.94 23.31
CA ARG A 144 -0.81 -15.29 23.83
C ARG A 144 -0.36 -15.31 25.29
N LYS A 145 0.55 -14.40 25.66
CA LYS A 145 0.96 -14.28 27.07
C LYS A 145 -0.19 -13.86 27.98
N GLU A 146 -1.03 -12.92 27.53
CA GLU A 146 -2.23 -12.53 28.27
C GLU A 146 -3.23 -13.70 28.43
N GLU A 147 -3.34 -14.56 27.41
CA GLU A 147 -4.18 -15.75 27.47
C GLU A 147 -3.69 -16.76 28.52
N GLU A 148 -2.38 -16.98 28.60
CA GLU A 148 -1.77 -17.87 29.59
C GLU A 148 -1.93 -17.35 31.03
N GLU A 149 -1.75 -16.04 31.25
CA GLU A 149 -1.79 -15.43 32.58
C GLU A 149 -3.21 -15.25 33.12
N LYS A 150 -4.12 -14.68 32.32
CA LYS A 150 -5.43 -14.21 32.79
C LYS A 150 -6.60 -15.06 32.30
N LYS A 151 -6.38 -15.96 31.33
CA LYS A 151 -7.41 -16.77 30.66
C LYS A 151 -8.70 -15.96 30.39
N PRO A 152 -8.62 -14.89 29.56
CA PRO A 152 -9.79 -14.08 29.25
C PRO A 152 -10.86 -14.94 28.58
N THR A 153 -12.10 -14.42 28.53
CA THR A 153 -13.22 -15.10 27.87
C THR A 153 -12.82 -15.53 26.46
N THR A 154 -12.85 -16.84 26.21
CA THR A 154 -12.32 -17.48 24.99
C THR A 154 -12.93 -16.90 23.70
N SER A 155 -14.21 -16.51 23.73
CA SER A 155 -14.87 -15.88 22.59
C SER A 155 -14.29 -14.52 22.23
N LEU A 156 -14.00 -13.66 23.21
CA LEU A 156 -13.45 -12.32 22.98
C LEU A 156 -12.05 -12.40 22.36
N TYR A 157 -11.20 -13.28 22.90
CA TYR A 157 -9.87 -13.52 22.35
C TYR A 157 -9.94 -14.06 20.91
N ASN A 158 -10.78 -15.05 20.66
CA ASN A 158 -10.94 -15.63 19.31
C ASN A 158 -11.44 -14.60 18.31
N ASN A 159 -12.35 -13.73 18.72
CA ASN A 159 -12.84 -12.63 17.88
C ASN A 159 -11.70 -11.65 17.56
N PHE A 160 -10.92 -11.22 18.57
CA PHE A 160 -9.77 -10.34 18.34
C PHE A 160 -8.72 -10.98 17.43
N MET A 161 -8.41 -12.26 17.62
CA MET A 161 -7.47 -12.98 16.78
C MET A 161 -7.97 -13.17 15.35
N THR A 162 -9.29 -13.24 15.15
CA THR A 162 -9.92 -13.29 13.82
C THR A 162 -9.82 -11.94 13.14
N GLU A 163 -10.16 -10.85 13.82
CA GLU A 163 -9.99 -9.49 13.28
C GLU A 163 -8.52 -9.18 12.96
N LEU A 164 -7.59 -9.61 13.80
CA LEU A 164 -6.16 -9.40 13.55
C LEU A 164 -5.70 -10.14 12.29
N LYS A 165 -6.30 -11.32 12.01
CA LYS A 165 -6.06 -12.05 10.75
C LYS A 165 -6.68 -11.32 9.56
N LEU A 166 -7.90 -10.79 9.69
CA LEU A 166 -8.57 -10.02 8.63
C LEU A 166 -7.78 -8.75 8.29
N PHE A 167 -7.33 -8.00 9.30
CA PHE A 167 -6.47 -6.83 9.16
C PHE A 167 -5.14 -7.16 8.46
N ARG A 168 -4.55 -8.32 8.75
CA ARG A 168 -3.35 -8.78 8.04
C ARG A 168 -3.66 -9.12 6.57
N GLN A 169 -4.82 -9.68 6.29
CA GLN A 169 -5.25 -10.07 4.94
C GLN A 169 -5.57 -8.84 4.07
N SER A 170 -6.24 -7.83 4.62
CA SER A 170 -6.51 -6.56 3.94
C SER A 170 -5.22 -5.83 3.57
N LEU A 171 -4.25 -5.71 4.50
CA LEU A 171 -2.93 -5.15 4.20
C LEU A 171 -2.24 -5.96 3.09
N ARG A 172 -2.25 -7.29 3.16
CA ARG A 172 -1.68 -8.15 2.10
C ARG A 172 -2.36 -7.92 0.76
N LYS A 173 -3.69 -7.77 0.73
CA LYS A 173 -4.47 -7.52 -0.48
C LYS A 173 -4.14 -6.14 -1.08
N LEU A 174 -3.91 -5.13 -0.23
CA LEU A 174 -3.43 -3.81 -0.66
C LEU A 174 -2.06 -3.90 -1.33
N PHE A 175 -1.13 -4.68 -0.78
CA PHE A 175 0.15 -4.98 -1.43
C PHE A 175 -0.01 -5.71 -2.77
N CYS A 176 -0.97 -6.63 -2.88
CA CYS A 176 -1.25 -7.30 -4.16
C CYS A 176 -1.78 -6.33 -5.22
N TYR A 177 -2.58 -5.31 -4.84
CA TYR A 177 -3.08 -4.31 -5.78
C TYR A 177 -2.03 -3.32 -6.26
N ASP A 178 -1.03 -3.01 -5.42
CA ASP A 178 0.11 -2.19 -5.82
C ASP A 178 1.07 -2.99 -6.72
N TRP A 179 1.25 -4.29 -6.40
CA TRP A 179 2.13 -5.19 -7.16
C TRP A 179 1.56 -5.58 -8.53
N VAL A 180 0.26 -5.86 -8.62
CA VAL A 180 -0.41 -6.22 -9.88
C VAL A 180 -0.87 -4.94 -10.57
N CYS A 181 0.02 -4.36 -11.37
CA CYS A 181 -0.34 -3.23 -12.23
C CYS A 181 -1.47 -3.63 -13.20
N VAL A 182 -2.38 -2.68 -13.47
CA VAL A 182 -3.37 -2.81 -14.55
C VAL A 182 -2.62 -3.16 -15.84
N PRO A 183 -3.01 -4.23 -16.58
CA PRO A 183 -2.28 -4.66 -17.76
C PRO A 183 -2.08 -3.47 -18.71
N LEU A 184 -0.82 -3.19 -19.06
CA LEU A 184 -0.38 -1.99 -19.79
C LEU A 184 -1.21 -1.70 -21.05
N VAL A 185 -1.80 -2.74 -21.66
CA VAL A 185 -2.72 -2.66 -22.80
C VAL A 185 -3.87 -1.66 -22.56
N TYR A 186 -4.42 -1.56 -21.34
CA TYR A 186 -5.50 -0.62 -21.04
C TYR A 186 -5.06 0.85 -21.07
N THR A 187 -3.82 1.13 -20.69
CA THR A 187 -3.27 2.49 -20.76
C THR A 187 -2.95 2.89 -22.20
N GLN A 188 -2.52 1.93 -23.03
CA GLN A 188 -2.17 2.15 -24.44
C GLN A 188 -3.41 2.52 -25.28
N VAL A 189 -4.56 1.87 -25.05
CA VAL A 189 -5.82 2.20 -25.74
C VAL A 189 -6.38 3.56 -25.32
N CYS A 190 -6.11 4.02 -24.08
CA CYS A 190 -6.53 5.35 -23.65
C CYS A 190 -5.65 6.46 -24.27
N VAL A 191 -4.34 6.20 -24.43
CA VAL A 191 -3.42 7.11 -25.14
C VAL A 191 -3.75 7.20 -26.63
N SER A 192 -4.19 6.11 -27.27
CA SER A 192 -4.56 6.13 -28.70
C SER A 192 -5.85 6.90 -29.02
N LEU A 193 -6.66 7.26 -28.02
CA LEU A 193 -7.81 8.16 -28.16
C LEU A 193 -7.44 9.65 -28.03
N SER A 194 -6.25 9.96 -27.49
CA SER A 194 -5.74 11.34 -27.36
C SER A 194 -5.61 12.09 -28.70
N PRO A 195 -5.23 11.46 -29.83
CA PRO A 195 -5.18 12.10 -31.15
C PRO A 195 -6.54 12.63 -31.64
N ILE A 196 -7.65 12.00 -31.24
CA ILE A 196 -9.01 12.43 -31.64
C ILE A 196 -9.33 13.81 -31.03
N PHE A 197 -8.92 14.03 -29.79
CA PHE A 197 -9.05 15.33 -29.13
C PHE A 197 -8.11 16.38 -29.73
N ILE A 198 -6.91 15.97 -30.17
CA ILE A 198 -5.97 16.87 -30.86
C ILE A 198 -6.53 17.29 -32.23
N HIS A 199 -7.09 16.37 -33.01
CA HIS A 199 -7.71 16.67 -34.30
C HIS A 199 -8.93 17.60 -34.17
N SER A 200 -9.80 17.35 -33.18
CA SER A 200 -10.88 18.28 -32.82
C SER A 200 -10.34 19.66 -32.46
N LYS A 201 -9.15 19.73 -31.81
CA LYS A 201 -8.54 21.01 -31.46
C LYS A 201 -8.03 21.84 -32.64
N TYR A 202 -7.54 21.20 -33.69
CA TYR A 202 -7.10 21.89 -34.89
C TYR A 202 -8.25 22.15 -35.87
N GLY A 203 -9.28 21.30 -35.88
CA GLY A 203 -10.51 21.50 -36.66
C GLY A 203 -11.32 22.73 -36.25
N TYR A 204 -11.43 23.05 -34.95
CA TYR A 204 -12.14 24.26 -34.52
C TYR A 204 -11.40 25.56 -34.84
N LYS A 205 -10.07 25.54 -34.96
CA LYS A 205 -9.29 26.75 -35.30
C LYS A 205 -9.38 27.11 -36.78
N PHE A 206 -9.60 26.13 -37.66
CA PHE A 206 -9.78 26.35 -39.10
C PHE A 206 -11.20 26.80 -39.47
N ALA A 207 -12.20 26.59 -38.61
CA ALA A 207 -13.59 26.97 -38.87
C ALA A 207 -13.92 28.46 -38.58
N ILE A 208 -12.96 29.26 -38.09
CA ILE A 208 -13.18 30.68 -37.70
C ILE A 208 -12.31 31.64 -38.55
N VAL A 209 -12.16 31.37 -39.85
CA VAL A 209 -11.74 32.42 -40.80
C VAL A 209 -13.00 32.88 -41.53
N PRO A 210 -13.58 34.06 -41.19
CA PRO A 210 -14.70 34.58 -41.96
C PRO A 210 -14.19 35.02 -43.34
N ASP A 211 -14.78 34.41 -44.36
CA ASP A 211 -14.65 34.81 -45.77
C ASP A 211 -15.09 36.28 -45.93
N LYS A 212 -14.13 37.17 -46.22
CA LYS A 212 -14.45 38.56 -46.60
C LYS A 212 -14.89 38.55 -48.06
N LYS A 213 -16.20 38.44 -48.22
CA LYS A 213 -17.01 38.57 -49.44
C LYS A 213 -16.40 39.48 -50.50
N THR A 214 -16.25 38.93 -51.70
CA THR A 214 -16.15 39.65 -52.98
C THR A 214 -17.47 40.40 -53.26
N THR A 215 -17.34 41.58 -53.92
CA THR A 215 -18.24 42.10 -54.98
C THR A 215 -19.11 43.36 -54.68
N ILE A 216 -18.73 44.46 -55.35
CA ILE A 216 -19.50 45.64 -55.88
C ILE A 216 -19.91 46.79 -54.93
N GLN A 217 -19.27 47.95 -55.11
CA GLN A 217 -19.96 49.24 -55.28
C GLN A 217 -19.27 50.08 -56.36
N THR A 218 -19.86 50.08 -57.56
CA THR A 218 -19.90 51.24 -58.46
C THR A 218 -20.83 52.28 -57.82
N PHE A 219 -20.43 53.56 -57.84
CA PHE A 219 -21.21 54.82 -57.70
C PHE A 219 -20.46 55.85 -56.84
N LEU A 220 -19.43 56.47 -57.42
CA LEU A 220 -19.32 57.91 -57.73
C LEU A 220 -18.00 58.18 -58.44
#